data_AF-A0A379FCW0-F1
#
_entry.id   AF-A0A379FCW0-F1
#
_cell.length_a   1.000
_cell.length_b   1.000
_cell.length_c   1.000
_cell.angle_alpha   90.00
_cell.angle_beta   90.00
_cell.angle_gamma   90.00
#
_symmetry.space_group_name_H-M   'P 1'
#
loop_
_entity.id
_entity.type
_entity.pdbx_description
1 polymer ?
#
loop_
_entity_poly.entity_id
_entity_poly.type
_entity_poly.pdbx_seq_one_letter_code
_entity_poly.pdbx_strand_id
1 'polypeptide(L)'
;MEHRYTRDCPRPDYDEKITEWLNKQSRNSCSSMSYPVALYHGGYIYRCIKGSGLGDYVSICEFLKSLNLVNMIADDATFRGYDAVFSTIPDKVDLLKRKFSLSDIPRNEPAK
;
A
#
# COMPACT_ATOMS: atom_id res chain seq x y z
N MET A 1 -12.34 -7.35 -0.99
CA MET A 1 -11.26 -6.34 -1.08
C MET A 1 -11.64 -5.21 -2.02
N GLU A 2 -11.28 -3.98 -1.67
CA GLU A 2 -11.39 -2.80 -2.53
C GLU A 2 -10.00 -2.23 -2.81
N HIS A 3 -9.78 -1.61 -3.96
CA HIS A 3 -8.54 -0.86 -4.20
C HIS A 3 -8.79 0.32 -5.12
N ARG A 4 -8.00 1.38 -4.96
CA ARG A 4 -8.06 2.56 -5.81
C ARG A 4 -6.66 3.09 -6.09
N TYR A 5 -6.45 3.58 -7.30
CA TYR A 5 -5.33 4.46 -7.60
C TYR A 5 -5.62 5.82 -6.97
N THR A 6 -4.58 6.43 -6.43
CA THR A 6 -4.69 7.71 -5.73
C THR A 6 -4.34 8.87 -6.65
N ARG A 7 -3.55 8.61 -7.71
CA ARG A 7 -3.14 9.58 -8.72
C ARG A 7 -2.87 8.89 -10.06
N ASP A 8 -2.94 9.65 -11.15
CA ASP A 8 -2.45 9.22 -12.46
C ASP A 8 -0.93 9.46 -12.52
N CYS A 9 -0.15 8.39 -12.35
CA CYS A 9 1.30 8.44 -12.23
C CYS A 9 1.92 7.19 -12.87
N PRO A 10 3.22 7.22 -13.22
CA PRO A 10 3.95 6.04 -13.66
C PRO A 10 3.75 4.90 -12.67
N ARG A 11 3.27 3.77 -13.20
CA ARG A 11 3.04 2.57 -12.39
C ARG A 11 4.31 1.74 -12.37
N PRO A 12 4.73 1.25 -11.21
CA PRO A 12 5.85 0.34 -11.13
C PRO A 12 5.53 -0.99 -11.83
N ASP A 13 6.56 -1.71 -12.30
CA ASP A 13 6.39 -2.98 -13.03
C ASP A 13 5.62 -4.05 -12.25
N TYR A 14 5.68 -4.01 -10.92
CA TYR A 14 4.96 -4.94 -10.06
C TYR A 14 3.46 -4.63 -9.92
N ASP A 15 2.99 -3.46 -10.37
CA ASP A 15 1.58 -3.06 -10.23
C ASP A 15 0.62 -3.92 -11.03
N GLU A 16 1.05 -4.42 -12.19
CA GLU A 16 0.25 -5.34 -13.00
C GLU A 16 -0.07 -6.61 -12.22
N LYS A 17 0.94 -7.23 -11.59
CA LYS A 17 0.79 -8.42 -10.74
C LYS A 17 -0.14 -8.16 -9.56
N ILE A 18 -0.06 -6.97 -8.96
CA ILE A 18 -0.97 -6.57 -7.87
C ILE A 18 -2.41 -6.47 -8.37
N THR A 19 -2.61 -5.89 -9.54
CA THR A 19 -3.94 -5.79 -10.17
C THR A 19 -4.51 -7.16 -10.50
N GLU A 20 -3.73 -8.03 -11.12
CA GLU A 20 -4.14 -9.41 -11.41
C GLU A 20 -4.50 -10.19 -10.14
N TRP A 21 -3.69 -10.08 -9.09
CA TRP A 21 -3.97 -10.74 -7.82
C TRP A 21 -5.24 -10.22 -7.18
N LEU A 22 -5.44 -8.90 -7.12
CA LEU A 22 -6.65 -8.29 -6.54
C LEU A 22 -7.91 -8.64 -7.34
N ASN A 23 -7.83 -8.74 -8.66
CA ASN A 23 -8.94 -9.15 -9.51
C ASN A 23 -9.34 -10.62 -9.31
N LYS A 24 -8.40 -11.48 -8.89
CA LYS A 24 -8.67 -12.88 -8.54
C LYS A 24 -9.32 -13.03 -7.17
N GLN A 25 -9.19 -12.04 -6.29
CA GLN A 25 -9.81 -12.08 -4.96
C GLN A 25 -11.29 -11.73 -5.06
N SER A 26 -12.16 -12.65 -4.63
CA SER A 26 -13.61 -12.41 -4.61
C SER A 26 -13.95 -11.19 -3.74
N ARG A 27 -14.84 -10.32 -4.23
CA ARG A 27 -15.33 -9.14 -3.51
C ARG A 27 -16.34 -9.55 -2.43
N ASN A 28 -15.87 -10.20 -1.37
CA ASN A 28 -16.68 -10.42 -0.17
C ASN A 28 -16.56 -9.18 0.73
N SER A 29 -17.55 -8.29 0.66
CA SER A 29 -17.62 -7.04 1.41
C SER A 29 -18.46 -7.17 2.69
N CYS A 30 -18.30 -8.27 3.44
CA CYS A 30 -19.14 -8.58 4.61
C CYS A 30 -18.49 -8.23 5.97
N SER A 31 -17.28 -7.66 5.97
CA SER A 31 -16.59 -7.25 7.20
C SER A 31 -16.81 -5.77 7.49
N SER A 32 -17.20 -5.43 8.73
CA SER A 32 -17.30 -4.05 9.21
C SER A 32 -15.96 -3.38 9.51
N MET A 33 -14.86 -4.15 9.61
CA MET A 33 -13.51 -3.60 9.84
C MET A 33 -12.71 -3.56 8.54
N SER A 34 -12.21 -2.37 8.19
CA SER A 34 -11.37 -2.12 7.04
C SER A 34 -9.93 -1.90 7.48
N TYR A 35 -9.00 -2.61 6.85
CA TYR A 35 -7.55 -2.46 7.08
C TYR A 35 -6.89 -1.90 5.81
N PRO A 36 -6.78 -0.56 5.68
CA PRO A 36 -6.16 0.09 4.53
C PRO A 36 -4.63 -0.07 4.47
N VAL A 37 -4.15 -0.62 3.37
CA VAL A 37 -2.73 -0.74 2.99
C VAL A 37 -2.42 0.25 1.86
N ALA A 38 -1.37 1.04 2.01
CA ALA A 38 -0.88 1.96 0.99
C ALA A 38 0.33 1.40 0.25
N LEU A 39 0.43 1.72 -1.05
CA LEU A 39 1.62 1.45 -1.86
C LEU A 39 2.31 2.76 -2.22
N TYR A 40 3.58 2.85 -1.87
CA TYR A 40 4.45 3.99 -2.15
C TYR A 40 5.38 3.66 -3.32
N HIS A 41 5.47 4.60 -4.27
CA HIS A 41 6.39 4.54 -5.38
C HIS A 41 6.72 5.96 -5.87
N GLY A 42 7.98 6.22 -6.19
CA GLY A 42 8.36 7.46 -6.89
C GLY A 42 8.07 8.76 -6.12
N GLY A 43 8.05 8.74 -4.78
CA GLY A 43 7.79 9.94 -3.98
C GLY A 43 6.32 10.14 -3.58
N TYR A 44 5.40 9.26 -3.98
CA TYR A 44 3.97 9.38 -3.66
C TYR A 44 3.34 8.04 -3.31
N ILE A 45 2.23 8.10 -2.57
CA ILE A 45 1.33 6.95 -2.45
C ILE A 45 0.53 6.91 -3.75
N TYR A 46 0.66 5.83 -4.52
CA TYR A 46 0.04 5.73 -5.85
C TYR A 46 -1.19 4.82 -5.87
N ARG A 47 -1.30 3.92 -4.88
CA ARG A 47 -2.41 2.98 -4.75
C ARG A 47 -2.73 2.72 -3.28
N CYS A 48 -4.01 2.50 -3.01
CA CYS A 48 -4.52 2.03 -1.73
C CYS A 48 -5.33 0.76 -1.95
N ILE A 49 -5.10 -0.24 -1.10
CA ILE A 49 -5.82 -1.50 -1.05
C ILE A 49 -6.49 -1.57 0.32
N LYS A 50 -7.77 -1.95 0.37
CA LYS A 50 -8.54 -2.13 1.59
C LYS A 50 -8.97 -3.58 1.72
N GLY A 51 -8.48 -4.24 2.76
CA GLY A 51 -8.92 -5.56 3.16
C GLY A 51 -10.23 -5.50 3.95
N SER A 52 -11.10 -6.48 3.74
CA SER A 52 -12.33 -6.70 4.51
C SER A 52 -12.02 -7.61 5.71
N GLY A 53 -11.36 -7.07 6.73
CA GLY A 53 -10.96 -7.81 7.94
C GLY A 53 -9.50 -8.25 7.97
N LEU A 54 -9.10 -8.89 9.07
CA LEU A 54 -7.70 -9.22 9.35
C LEU A 54 -7.13 -10.27 8.38
N GLY A 55 -7.94 -11.25 7.95
CA GLY A 55 -7.51 -12.28 6.99
C GLY A 55 -7.12 -11.68 5.64
N ASP A 56 -7.91 -10.72 5.14
CA ASP A 56 -7.60 -9.97 3.94
C ASP A 56 -6.32 -9.13 4.11
N TYR A 57 -6.19 -8.44 5.25
CA TYR A 57 -4.99 -7.65 5.56
C TYR A 57 -3.71 -8.48 5.52
N VAL A 58 -3.71 -9.64 6.21
CA VAL A 58 -2.57 -10.56 6.23
C VAL A 58 -2.29 -11.07 4.81
N SER A 59 -3.32 -11.45 4.06
CA SER A 59 -3.17 -11.93 2.68
C SER A 59 -2.56 -10.87 1.76
N ILE A 60 -2.99 -9.60 1.89
CA ILE A 60 -2.41 -8.47 1.16
C ILE A 60 -0.93 -8.32 1.53
N CYS A 61 -0.61 -8.30 2.83
CA CYS A 61 0.77 -8.13 3.29
C CYS A 61 1.69 -9.24 2.80
N GLU A 62 1.28 -10.51 2.92
CA GLU A 62 2.07 -11.66 2.45
C GLU A 62 2.27 -11.63 0.94
N PHE A 63 1.22 -11.28 0.18
CA PHE A 63 1.35 -11.14 -1.27
C PHE A 63 2.32 -10.02 -1.65
N LEU A 64 2.23 -8.84 -1.02
CA LEU A 64 3.16 -7.74 -1.29
C LEU A 64 4.62 -8.11 -0.93
N LYS A 65 4.84 -8.83 0.17
CA LYS A 65 6.16 -9.38 0.52
C LYS A 65 6.70 -10.32 -0.54
N SER A 66 5.85 -11.18 -1.14
CA SER A 66 6.25 -12.07 -2.23
C SER A 66 6.69 -11.33 -3.50
N LEU A 67 6.29 -10.06 -3.66
CA LEU A 67 6.74 -9.15 -4.72
C LEU A 67 8.01 -8.37 -4.35
N ASN A 68 8.71 -8.75 -3.26
CA ASN A 68 9.85 -8.03 -2.68
C ASN A 68 9.51 -6.61 -2.19
N LEU A 69 8.25 -6.36 -1.83
CA LEU A 69 7.85 -5.12 -1.16
C LEU A 69 7.94 -5.29 0.36
N VAL A 70 8.28 -4.21 1.05
CA VAL A 70 8.48 -4.18 2.49
C VAL A 70 7.64 -3.08 3.12
N ASN A 71 7.09 -3.36 4.30
CA ASN A 71 6.41 -2.33 5.09
C ASN A 71 7.44 -1.28 5.55
N MET A 72 7.15 -0.01 5.30
CA MET A 72 7.98 1.14 5.62
C MET A 72 7.71 1.70 7.03
N ILE A 73 6.55 1.39 7.60
CA ILE A 73 6.20 1.76 8.98
C ILE A 73 6.36 0.55 9.91
N ALA A 74 6.41 0.80 11.22
CA ALA A 74 6.37 -0.27 12.22
C ALA A 74 4.99 -0.97 12.20
N ASP A 75 4.94 -2.23 12.63
CA ASP A 75 3.70 -3.04 12.60
C ASP A 75 2.59 -2.51 13.53
N ASP A 76 2.95 -1.70 14.53
CA ASP A 76 2.05 -1.03 15.46
C ASP A 76 1.77 0.44 15.09
N ALA A 77 2.46 0.96 14.06
CA ALA A 77 2.30 2.34 13.61
C ALA A 77 1.18 2.47 12.57
N THR A 78 0.59 3.67 12.52
CA THR A 78 -0.31 4.05 11.43
C THR A 78 0.22 5.29 10.72
N PHE A 79 0.02 5.36 9.40
CA PHE A 79 0.42 6.52 8.61
C PHE A 79 -0.79 7.09 7.89
N ARG A 80 -1.29 8.25 8.34
CA ARG A 80 -2.43 8.95 7.70
C ARG A 80 -3.67 8.06 7.52
N GLY A 81 -3.92 7.18 8.49
CA GLY A 81 -5.02 6.22 8.45
C GLY A 81 -4.76 4.96 7.62
N TYR A 82 -3.53 4.74 7.15
CA TYR A 82 -3.07 3.46 6.62
C TYR A 82 -2.43 2.62 7.73
N ASP A 83 -2.82 1.35 7.83
CA ASP A 83 -2.26 0.39 8.78
C ASP A 83 -0.92 -0.19 8.30
N ALA A 84 -0.64 -0.10 6.99
CA ALA A 84 0.64 -0.47 6.43
C ALA A 84 0.98 0.38 5.20
N VAL A 85 2.28 0.59 4.96
CA VAL A 85 2.77 1.30 3.78
C VAL A 85 3.88 0.49 3.14
N PHE A 86 3.60 -0.13 2.00
CA PHE A 86 4.57 -0.98 1.30
C PHE A 86 5.31 -0.22 0.21
N SER A 87 6.61 -0.51 0.09
CA SER A 87 7.43 -0.06 -1.02
C SER A 87 8.62 -0.99 -1.27
N THR A 88 9.53 -0.60 -2.15
CA THR A 88 10.73 -1.37 -2.47
C THR A 88 11.76 -1.30 -1.32
N ILE A 89 12.67 -2.28 -1.28
CA ILE A 89 13.76 -2.28 -0.30
C ILE A 89 14.64 -1.01 -0.39
N PRO A 90 15.04 -0.52 -1.59
CA PRO A 90 15.74 0.75 -1.73
C PRO A 90 15.04 1.93 -1.05
N ASP A 91 13.72 2.06 -1.23
CA ASP A 91 12.93 3.13 -0.62
C ASP A 91 12.95 3.04 0.92
N LYS A 92 12.82 1.83 1.48
CA LYS A 92 12.93 1.61 2.92
C LYS A 92 14.33 1.93 3.45
N VAL A 93 15.38 1.58 2.70
CA VAL A 93 16.77 1.93 3.06
C VAL A 93 16.97 3.44 3.07
N ASP A 94 16.44 4.15 2.07
CA ASP A 94 16.55 5.60 1.99
C ASP A 94 15.77 6.31 3.10
N LEU A 95 14.62 5.77 3.50
CA LEU A 95 13.88 6.21 4.69
C LEU A 95 14.70 6.02 5.97
N LEU A 96 15.32 4.85 6.17
CA LEU A 96 16.17 4.56 7.34
C LEU A 96 17.42 5.44 7.37
N LYS A 97 17.99 5.76 6.20
CA LYS A 97 19.12 6.69 6.05
C LYS A 97 18.71 8.16 6.18
N ARG A 98 17.42 8.45 6.42
CA ARG A 98 16.86 9.81 6.50
C ARG A 98 17.13 10.66 5.26
N LYS A 99 17.22 10.03 4.07
CA LYS A 99 17.26 10.78 2.81
C LYS A 99 15.92 11.47 2.52
N PHE A 100 14.83 10.88 3.02
CA PHE A 100 13.51 11.48 3.09
C PHE A 100 12.78 10.94 4.33
N SER A 101 11.64 11.54 4.67
CA SER A 101 10.73 11.13 5.73
C SER A 101 9.36 10.79 5.15
N LEU A 102 8.60 9.91 5.82
CA LEU A 102 7.19 9.65 5.48
C LEU A 102 6.35 10.94 5.49
N SER A 103 6.75 11.95 6.27
CA SER A 103 6.07 13.24 6.31
C SER A 103 6.22 14.04 5.01
N ASP A 104 7.30 13.82 4.27
CA ASP A 104 7.59 14.47 2.97
C ASP A 104 6.71 13.92 1.85
N ILE A 105 6.12 12.73 2.04
CA ILE A 105 5.20 12.14 1.07
C ILE A 105 3.97 13.06 0.98
N PRO A 106 3.61 13.58 -0.20
CA PRO A 106 2.47 14.47 -0.35
C PRO A 106 1.17 13.76 0.03
N ARG A 107 0.18 14.51 0.53
CA ARG A 107 -1.15 13.95 0.72
C ARG A 107 -1.76 13.65 -0.65
N ASN A 108 -2.45 12.54 -0.75
CA ASN A 108 -3.31 12.27 -1.90
C ASN A 108 -4.51 13.20 -1.79
N GLU A 109 -4.40 14.40 -2.32
CA GLU A 109 -5.56 15.25 -2.53
C GLU A 109 -6.46 14.55 -3.56
N PRO A 110 -7.77 14.43 -3.30
CA PRO A 110 -8.68 13.94 -4.32
C PRO A 110 -8.53 14.84 -5.56
N ALA A 111 -8.43 14.23 -6.74
CA ALA A 111 -8.53 14.99 -7.99
C ALA A 111 -9.83 15.80 -7.93
N LYS A 112 -9.71 17.13 -8.03
CA LYS A 112 -10.85 18.05 -8.14
C LYS A 112 -11.63 17.78 -9.41
#